data_AF-F3CEP7-F1
#
_entry.id   AF-F3CEP7-F1
#
_cell.length_a   1.000
_cell.length_b   1.000
_cell.length_c   1.000
_cell.angle_alpha   90.00
_cell.angle_beta   90.00
_cell.angle_gamma   90.00
#
_symmetry.space_group_name_H-M   'P 1'
#
loop_
_entity.id
_entity.type
_entity.pdbx_description
1 polymer ?
#
loop_
_entity_poly.entity_id
_entity_poly.type
_entity_poly.pdbx_seq_one_letter_code
_entity_poly.pdbx_strand_id
1 'polypeptide(L)'
;TERWQATLVYEEHLKATLRDILQEGRQTGDFERKTPLDETVMAIYLVMRPYINPLLLQYSFEHTDEGPSQLSSLVLRSLSP
;
A
#
# COMPACT_ATOMS: atom_id res chain seq x y z
N THR A 1 -3.73 -19.10 1.39
CA THR A 1 -2.70 -18.94 0.34
C THR A 1 -1.61 -19.95 0.59
N GLU A 2 -1.12 -20.60 -0.45
CA GLU A 2 -0.12 -21.66 -0.37
C GLU A 2 1.31 -21.15 -0.02
N ARG A 3 1.44 -19.88 0.43
CA ARG A 3 2.67 -19.21 0.89
C ARG A 3 3.91 -19.49 0.02
N TRP A 4 3.75 -19.40 -1.29
CA TRP A 4 4.83 -19.64 -2.24
C TRP A 4 5.97 -18.64 -1.98
N GLN A 5 7.21 -19.12 -1.98
CA GLN A 5 8.37 -18.29 -1.64
C GLN A 5 8.45 -17.02 -2.49
N ALA A 6 8.14 -17.11 -3.79
CA ALA A 6 8.11 -15.97 -4.69
C ALA A 6 7.09 -14.90 -4.26
N THR A 7 5.92 -15.31 -3.77
CA THR A 7 4.91 -14.39 -3.23
C THR A 7 5.40 -13.69 -1.97
N LEU A 8 6.02 -14.43 -1.04
CA LEU A 8 6.56 -13.86 0.19
C LEU A 8 7.63 -12.80 -0.10
N VAL A 9 8.58 -13.12 -0.98
CA VAL A 9 9.64 -12.20 -1.41
C VAL A 9 9.06 -10.96 -2.08
N TYR A 10 8.07 -11.12 -2.95
CA TYR A 10 7.40 -9.99 -3.58
C TYR A 10 6.69 -9.08 -2.56
N GLU A 11 5.95 -9.65 -1.60
CA GLU A 11 5.28 -8.89 -0.55
C GLU A 11 6.28 -8.13 0.35
N GLU A 12 7.41 -8.75 0.68
CA GLU A 12 8.49 -8.10 1.43
C GLU A 12 9.10 -6.94 0.66
N HIS A 13 9.39 -7.14 -0.63
CA HIS A 13 9.94 -6.10 -1.49
C HIS A 13 8.96 -4.92 -1.61
N LEU A 14 7.67 -5.18 -1.82
CA LEU A 14 6.66 -4.11 -1.90
C LEU A 14 6.58 -3.30 -0.60
N LYS A 15 6.59 -3.96 0.56
CA LYS A 15 6.59 -3.28 1.87
C LYS A 15 7.88 -2.48 2.09
N ALA A 16 9.02 -2.93 1.57
CA ALA A 16 10.27 -2.17 1.61
C ALA A 16 10.16 -0.90 0.75
N THR A 17 9.68 -1.02 -0.50
CA THR A 17 9.46 0.12 -1.38
C THR A 17 8.51 1.16 -0.76
N LEU A 18 7.40 0.72 -0.17
CA LEU A 18 6.47 1.61 0.54
C LEU A 18 7.13 2.35 1.69
N ARG A 19 7.98 1.65 2.46
CA ARG A 19 8.73 2.25 3.57
C ARG A 19 9.64 3.36 3.08
N ASP A 20 10.39 3.10 2.00
CA ASP A 20 11.35 4.05 1.46
C ASP A 20 10.65 5.33 0.96
N ILE A 21 9.54 5.17 0.21
CA ILE A 21 8.71 6.30 -0.26
C ILE A 21 8.17 7.14 0.91
N LEU A 22 7.64 6.48 1.95
CA LEU A 22 7.10 7.16 3.12
C LEU A 22 8.18 7.86 3.93
N GLN A 23 9.36 7.26 4.06
CA GLN A 23 10.50 7.87 4.74
C GLN A 23 10.96 9.13 4.01
N GLU A 24 11.07 9.06 2.68
CA GLU A 24 11.45 10.22 1.86
C GLU A 24 10.45 11.36 2.02
N GLY A 25 9.15 11.11 1.83
CA GLY A 25 8.12 12.14 1.99
C GLY A 25 8.05 12.70 3.42
N ARG A 26 8.35 11.89 4.45
CA ARG A 26 8.48 12.39 5.82
C ARG A 26 9.73 13.26 5.99
N GLN A 27 10.84 12.94 5.36
CA GLN A 27 12.08 13.73 5.47
C GLN A 27 11.92 15.09 4.78
N THR A 28 11.27 15.13 3.61
CA THR A 28 10.99 16.38 2.87
C THR A 28 9.89 17.21 3.52
N GLY A 29 9.03 16.58 4.33
CA GLY A 29 7.89 17.25 4.96
C GLY A 29 6.62 17.23 4.10
N ASP A 30 6.62 16.46 3.02
CA ASP A 30 5.45 16.24 2.17
C ASP A 30 4.43 15.30 2.83
N PHE A 31 4.87 14.42 3.74
CA PHE A 31 4.01 13.50 4.48
C PHE A 31 4.01 13.73 6.00
N GLU A 32 2.86 13.41 6.61
CA GLU A 32 2.64 13.39 8.05
C GLU A 32 3.65 12.51 8.79
N ARG A 33 3.92 12.84 10.05
CA ARG A 33 4.90 12.14 10.91
C ARG A 33 4.29 11.64 12.22
N LYS A 34 2.97 11.75 12.40
CA LYS A 34 2.25 11.40 13.64
C LYS A 34 2.04 9.90 13.74
N THR A 35 1.70 9.26 12.63
CA THR A 35 1.44 7.82 12.57
C THR A 35 2.79 7.07 12.58
N PRO A 36 2.94 5.96 13.30
CA PRO A 36 4.13 5.10 13.19
C PRO A 36 4.38 4.65 11.75
N LEU A 37 5.65 4.65 11.31
CA LEU A 37 6.00 4.37 9.91
C LEU A 37 5.59 2.96 9.48
N ASP A 38 5.83 1.97 10.33
CA ASP A 38 5.47 0.57 10.12
C ASP A 38 3.95 0.36 10.03
N GLU A 39 3.20 1.08 10.87
CA GLU A 39 1.74 1.13 10.81
C GLU A 39 1.26 1.70 9.47
N THR A 40 1.80 2.85 9.04
CA THR A 40 1.46 3.47 7.76
C THR A 40 1.79 2.55 6.57
N VAL A 41 2.98 1.93 6.56
CA VAL A 41 3.37 0.95 5.53
C VAL A 41 2.37 -0.20 5.47
N MET A 42 2.01 -0.77 6.62
CA MET A 42 1.10 -1.91 6.68
C MET A 42 -0.31 -1.52 6.21
N ALA A 43 -0.82 -0.37 6.64
CA ALA A 43 -2.14 0.12 6.24
C ALA A 43 -2.22 0.30 4.71
N ILE A 44 -1.23 0.95 4.10
CA ILE A 44 -1.19 1.14 2.64
C ILE A 44 -1.06 -0.21 1.93
N TYR A 45 -0.18 -1.10 2.41
CA TYR A 45 -0.06 -2.45 1.85
C TYR A 45 -1.41 -3.18 1.85
N LEU A 46 -2.14 -3.16 2.97
CA LEU A 46 -3.45 -3.80 3.08
C LEU A 46 -4.48 -3.22 2.11
N VAL A 47 -4.48 -1.91 1.89
CA VAL A 47 -5.34 -1.24 0.90
C VAL A 47 -5.04 -1.70 -0.52
N MET A 48 -3.77 -1.96 -0.85
CA MET A 48 -3.34 -2.40 -2.18
C MET A 48 -3.67 -3.88 -2.46
N ARG A 49 -3.77 -4.73 -1.41
CA ARG A 49 -3.92 -6.20 -1.53
C ARG A 49 -4.97 -6.68 -2.54
N PRO A 50 -6.18 -6.10 -2.63
CA PRO A 50 -7.20 -6.56 -3.58
C PRO A 50 -6.76 -6.46 -5.05
N TYR A 51 -5.84 -5.55 -5.36
CA TYR A 51 -5.41 -5.25 -6.73
C TYR A 51 -4.04 -5.85 -7.10
N ILE A 52 -3.28 -6.35 -6.12
CA ILE A 52 -1.95 -6.94 -6.34
C ILE A 52 -1.90 -8.45 -6.10
N ASN A 53 -2.98 -9.03 -5.54
CA ASN A 53 -3.08 -10.46 -5.29
C ASN A 53 -4.10 -11.09 -6.24
N PRO A 54 -3.69 -11.93 -7.21
CA PRO A 54 -4.60 -12.52 -8.20
C PRO A 54 -5.78 -13.29 -7.60
N LEU A 55 -5.61 -13.92 -6.43
CA LEU A 55 -6.68 -14.64 -5.75
C LEU A 55 -7.72 -13.71 -5.12
N LEU A 56 -7.33 -12.46 -4.80
CA LEU A 56 -8.23 -11.44 -4.28
C LEU A 56 -8.82 -10.57 -5.40
N LEU A 57 -8.09 -10.42 -6.51
CA LEU A 57 -8.50 -9.60 -7.66
C LEU A 57 -9.86 -10.02 -8.20
N GLN A 58 -10.16 -11.32 -8.19
CA GLN A 58 -11.45 -11.85 -8.63
C GLN A 58 -12.66 -11.27 -7.88
N TYR A 59 -12.48 -10.87 -6.61
CA TYR A 59 -13.54 -10.27 -5.79
C TYR A 59 -13.62 -8.74 -5.96
N SER A 60 -12.67 -8.15 -6.70
CA SER A 60 -12.54 -6.70 -6.86
C SER A 60 -12.76 -6.25 -8.31
N PHE A 61 -13.04 -7.17 -9.25
CA PHE A 61 -13.21 -6.85 -10.68
C PHE A 61 -14.23 -5.75 -10.95
N GLU A 62 -15.37 -5.75 -10.25
CA GLU A 62 -16.40 -4.70 -10.38
C GLU A 62 -15.89 -3.29 -10.03
N HIS A 63 -14.77 -3.19 -9.32
CA HIS A 63 -14.21 -1.94 -8.83
C HIS A 63 -12.82 -1.64 -9.41
N THR A 64 -12.30 -2.41 -10.39
CA THR A 64 -10.94 -2.19 -10.90
C THR A 64 -10.76 -0.89 -11.67
N ASP A 65 -11.84 -0.34 -12.24
CA ASP A 65 -11.77 0.87 -13.05
C ASP A 65 -11.58 2.13 -12.19
N GLU A 66 -12.26 2.20 -11.04
CA GLU A 66 -12.25 3.40 -10.17
C GLU A 66 -11.57 3.17 -8.82
N GLY A 67 -11.67 1.97 -8.27
CA GLY A 67 -11.24 1.62 -6.92
C GLY A 67 -9.78 1.96 -6.62
N PRO A 68 -8.81 1.58 -7.48
CA PRO A 68 -7.41 1.95 -7.27
C PRO A 68 -7.20 3.47 -7.14
N SER A 69 -7.79 4.26 -8.05
CA SER A 69 -7.66 5.72 -8.05
C SER A 69 -8.29 6.37 -6.80
N GLN A 70 -9.48 5.90 -6.41
CA GLN A 70 -10.18 6.40 -5.22
C GLN A 70 -9.40 6.09 -3.94
N LEU A 71 -8.88 4.87 -3.80
CA LEU A 71 -8.10 4.44 -2.64
C LEU A 71 -6.75 5.16 -2.58
N SER A 72 -6.04 5.29 -3.70
CA SER A 72 -4.80 6.09 -3.76
C SER A 72 -5.06 7.54 -3.34
N SER A 73 -6.15 8.14 -3.80
CA SER A 73 -6.52 9.51 -3.42
C SER A 73 -6.82 9.63 -1.93
N LEU A 74 -7.49 8.64 -1.32
CA LEU A 74 -7.77 8.62 0.11
C LEU A 74 -6.49 8.47 0.95
N VAL A 75 -5.60 7.55 0.55
CA VAL A 75 -4.29 7.35 1.18
C VAL A 75 -3.49 8.65 1.14
N LEU A 76 -3.33 9.28 -0.04
CA LEU A 76 -2.56 10.52 -0.17
C LEU A 76 -3.14 11.66 0.68
N ARG A 77 -4.47 11.82 0.73
CA ARG A 77 -5.09 12.81 1.63
C ARG A 77 -4.79 12.53 3.09
N SER A 78 -4.83 11.26 3.52
CA SER A 78 -4.50 10.87 4.91
C SER A 78 -3.04 11.11 5.29
N LEU A 79 -2.13 11.18 4.30
CA LEU A 79 -0.72 11.45 4.50
C LEU A 79 -0.39 12.95 4.54
N SER A 80 -1.36 13.83 4.34
CA SER A 80 -1.12 15.28 4.37
C SER A 80 -0.57 15.71 5.75
N PRO A 81 0.48 16.57 5.84
CA PRO A 81 1.16 16.95 7.09
C PRO A 81 0.27 17.53 8.22
#